data_AF-G4ZF88-F1
#
_entry.id   AF-G4ZF88-F1
#
_cell.length_a   1.000
_cell.length_b   1.000
_cell.length_c   1.000
_cell.angle_alpha   90.00
_cell.angle_beta   90.00
_cell.angle_gamma   90.00
#
_symmetry.space_group_name_H-M   'P 1'
#
loop_
_entity.id
_entity.type
_entity.pdbx_description
1 polymer ?
#
loop_
_entity_poly.entity_id
_entity_poly.type
_entity_poly.pdbx_seq_one_letter_code
_entity_poly.pdbx_strand_id
1 'polypeptide(L)'
;MSGQQRALGALRRGAQGLRRTPLSGAQHPLRLGSVQAAFPALGVPLSLDNRHFSTSDAAPPTLELTMADGQLTDVAAAVTGSGTGGEPWAIVQGVQSVLEAVHTTTGLPWWATLMLSGVTVRAAIFPFYVFQIQAMQRLVQAKPDFSKLYSAYKYARTFTPGSDHKGHLDAILLGRKGVKAVTKKYNTRPVQTVMGSVAYIPIFVLMAYSARDMVRSGNFAGFDSGGLLFWKNLMETDSTYILPIIAAASTYGNLELSIRKKSSFWTQVLQFGQYGTIFAIPLMANLPQGVFFYWLGASWSSMAQTIAMDNNNFRRRIGLKPRIAHTESPAAAAAEMLGKAAPDTTGGATVVDTAATESKQQ
;
A
#
# COMPACT_ATOMS: atom_id res chain seq x y z
N MET A 1 45.23 -19.54 -38.62
CA MET A 1 44.02 -18.71 -38.83
C MET A 1 44.19 -17.43 -38.03
N SER A 2 44.95 -16.53 -38.62
CA SER A 2 45.45 -15.26 -38.06
C SER A 2 44.91 -14.15 -38.96
N GLY A 3 43.78 -13.56 -38.60
CA GLY A 3 43.13 -12.61 -39.51
C GLY A 3 41.89 -11.88 -39.00
N GLN A 4 41.57 -11.94 -37.71
CA GLN A 4 40.35 -11.27 -37.22
C GLN A 4 40.43 -10.73 -35.78
N GLN A 5 41.65 -10.45 -35.30
CA GLN A 5 41.87 -9.78 -34.00
C GLN A 5 42.70 -8.49 -34.09
N ARG A 6 42.96 -7.97 -35.30
CA ARG A 6 43.70 -6.70 -35.49
C ARG A 6 42.81 -5.47 -35.75
N ALA A 7 41.48 -5.60 -35.74
CA ALA A 7 40.58 -4.51 -36.12
C ALA A 7 39.92 -3.75 -34.94
N LEU A 8 40.19 -4.10 -33.68
CA LEU A 8 39.51 -3.47 -32.52
C LEU A 8 40.47 -2.80 -31.51
N GLY A 9 41.74 -2.62 -31.88
CA GLY A 9 42.76 -1.94 -31.04
C GLY A 9 43.07 -0.49 -31.43
N ALA A 10 42.51 0.03 -32.53
CA ALA A 10 42.95 1.28 -33.14
C ALA A 10 41.98 2.48 -32.96
N LEU A 11 41.03 2.41 -32.03
CA LEU A 11 40.08 3.50 -31.73
C LEU A 11 40.11 3.94 -30.24
N ARG A 12 41.27 3.80 -29.57
CA ARG A 12 41.42 4.20 -28.16
C ARG A 12 42.63 5.07 -27.82
N ARG A 13 43.35 5.66 -28.80
CA ARG A 13 44.44 6.62 -28.50
C ARG A 13 44.57 7.67 -29.61
N GLY A 14 44.29 8.92 -29.24
CA GLY A 14 44.37 10.12 -30.09
C GLY A 14 43.07 10.92 -29.91
N ALA A 15 42.99 12.05 -29.22
CA ALA A 15 44.02 12.97 -28.78
C ALA A 15 43.60 13.62 -27.45
N GLN A 16 44.48 13.53 -26.45
CA GLN A 16 44.56 14.50 -25.37
C GLN A 16 45.44 15.64 -25.89
N GLY A 17 45.01 16.88 -25.69
CA GLY A 17 45.89 18.05 -25.80
C GLY A 17 45.21 19.25 -26.40
N LEU A 18 44.67 20.14 -25.56
CA LEU A 18 44.88 21.58 -25.65
C LEU A 18 44.49 22.24 -24.32
N ARG A 19 45.40 23.07 -23.82
CA ARG A 19 45.44 23.71 -22.49
C ARG A 19 44.82 25.13 -22.55
N ARG A 20 44.21 25.53 -21.42
CA ARG A 20 44.21 26.86 -20.74
C ARG A 20 43.46 28.09 -21.35
N THR A 21 42.32 28.44 -20.70
CA THR A 21 41.90 29.72 -20.02
C THR A 21 42.25 31.11 -20.58
N PRO A 22 41.64 32.24 -20.11
CA PRO A 22 40.25 32.52 -19.64
C PRO A 22 39.68 33.83 -20.25
N LEU A 23 38.39 34.14 -20.08
CA LEU A 23 37.90 35.54 -20.17
C LEU A 23 36.91 35.85 -19.05
N SER A 24 37.18 37.00 -18.43
CA SER A 24 36.55 37.62 -17.27
C SER A 24 35.66 38.77 -17.71
N GLY A 25 34.62 39.04 -16.92
CA GLY A 25 34.18 40.42 -16.65
C GLY A 25 33.01 40.95 -17.48
N ALA A 26 31.86 41.13 -16.84
CA ALA A 26 31.35 42.47 -16.54
C ALA A 26 30.11 42.39 -15.64
N GLN A 27 30.22 43.06 -14.50
CA GLN A 27 29.15 43.42 -13.57
C GLN A 27 28.39 44.63 -14.13
N HIS A 28 27.08 44.77 -13.87
CA HIS A 28 26.57 45.76 -12.92
C HIS A 28 25.02 45.73 -12.78
N PRO A 29 24.51 46.20 -11.62
CA PRO A 29 23.15 45.99 -11.12
C PRO A 29 22.25 47.21 -11.33
N LEU A 30 20.94 47.04 -11.14
CA LEU A 30 20.05 48.16 -10.82
C LEU A 30 19.21 47.83 -9.57
N ARG A 31 19.54 48.53 -8.49
CA ARG A 31 18.68 48.86 -7.35
C ARG A 31 17.83 50.08 -7.70
N LEU A 32 16.55 50.07 -7.34
CA LEU A 32 15.75 51.19 -6.77
C LEU A 32 14.34 50.62 -6.51
N GLY A 33 13.64 50.83 -5.40
CA GLY A 33 13.87 51.66 -4.23
C GLY A 33 12.90 51.25 -3.12
N SER A 34 13.31 51.55 -1.91
CA SER A 34 12.55 51.50 -0.66
C SER A 34 11.40 52.51 -0.67
N VAL A 35 10.21 52.10 -0.19
CA VAL A 35 9.26 53.00 0.46
C VAL A 35 8.78 52.34 1.75
N GLN A 36 8.98 53.06 2.85
CA GLN A 36 8.55 52.73 4.20
C GLN A 36 7.64 53.86 4.70
N ALA A 37 6.46 53.50 5.20
CA ALA A 37 5.59 54.27 6.12
C ALA A 37 4.46 53.30 6.51
N ALA A 38 4.22 52.83 7.74
CA ALA A 38 4.18 53.40 9.09
C ALA A 38 2.87 54.15 9.43
N PHE A 39 2.04 53.47 10.25
CA PHE A 39 1.02 53.93 11.24
C PHE A 39 -0.39 54.39 10.78
N PRO A 40 -1.42 54.41 11.67
CA PRO A 40 -1.47 54.07 13.11
C PRO A 40 -2.62 53.15 13.58
N ALA A 41 -2.53 52.80 14.86
CA ALA A 41 -3.51 52.13 15.71
C ALA A 41 -4.77 52.96 15.99
N LEU A 42 -5.87 52.27 16.32
CA LEU A 42 -6.94 52.77 17.18
C LEU A 42 -7.34 51.62 18.12
N GLY A 43 -7.04 51.79 19.41
CA GLY A 43 -7.61 50.99 20.49
C GLY A 43 -8.87 51.64 21.04
N VAL A 44 -9.66 50.88 21.80
CA VAL A 44 -10.49 51.28 22.95
C VAL A 44 -10.94 50.00 23.69
N PRO A 45 -11.15 50.05 25.03
CA PRO A 45 -10.96 48.94 25.97
C PRO A 45 -12.26 48.48 26.68
N LEU A 46 -12.11 47.66 27.74
CA LEU A 46 -13.09 47.22 28.77
C LEU A 46 -13.86 45.93 28.40
N SER A 47 -14.09 44.95 29.27
CA SER A 47 -14.42 45.01 30.70
C SER A 47 -14.08 43.71 31.45
N LEU A 48 -13.78 43.85 32.75
CA LEU A 48 -13.64 42.80 33.77
C LEU A 48 -15.00 42.24 34.24
N ASP A 49 -14.90 41.11 34.96
CA ASP A 49 -15.86 40.47 35.87
C ASP A 49 -17.06 39.71 35.30
N ASN A 50 -17.04 38.38 35.47
CA ASN A 50 -17.81 37.71 36.51
C ASN A 50 -17.67 36.17 36.42
N ARG A 51 -17.22 35.51 37.51
CA ARG A 51 -18.01 34.50 38.25
C ARG A 51 -17.16 33.62 39.19
N HIS A 52 -17.39 33.84 40.48
CA HIS A 52 -17.70 32.86 41.54
C HIS A 52 -17.04 31.46 41.50
N PHE A 53 -16.21 31.25 42.52
CA PHE A 53 -15.91 29.95 43.11
C PHE A 53 -17.12 29.50 43.95
N SER A 54 -17.66 28.31 43.71
CA SER A 54 -18.53 27.62 44.66
C SER A 54 -18.30 26.11 44.59
N THR A 55 -17.77 25.58 45.69
CA THR A 55 -17.61 24.17 46.00
C THR A 55 -18.89 23.61 46.62
N SER A 56 -19.42 22.50 46.09
CA SER A 56 -20.07 21.44 46.89
C SER A 56 -20.29 20.16 46.09
N ASP A 57 -20.07 19.06 46.80
CA ASP A 57 -20.14 17.65 46.41
C ASP A 57 -21.50 17.19 45.83
N ALA A 58 -21.44 16.27 44.84
CA ALA A 58 -22.29 15.07 44.78
C ALA A 58 -21.88 14.11 43.62
N ALA A 59 -21.72 12.83 43.98
CA ALA A 59 -21.62 11.55 43.26
C ALA A 59 -21.85 11.43 41.72
N PRO A 60 -21.28 10.38 41.06
CA PRO A 60 -20.97 10.35 39.62
C PRO A 60 -22.17 9.94 38.75
N PRO A 61 -22.32 10.47 37.52
CA PRO A 61 -23.25 9.92 36.55
C PRO A 61 -22.61 8.81 35.73
N THR A 62 -23.22 7.63 35.81
CA THR A 62 -23.14 6.51 34.87
C THR A 62 -23.25 7.02 33.42
N LEU A 63 -22.21 6.80 32.62
CA LEU A 63 -22.26 7.07 31.17
C LEU A 63 -23.05 5.95 30.49
N GLU A 64 -24.36 6.15 30.31
CA GLU A 64 -25.12 5.43 29.29
C GLU A 64 -24.64 5.88 27.92
N LEU A 65 -24.16 4.92 27.13
CA LEU A 65 -23.73 5.11 25.75
C LEU A 65 -24.96 5.11 24.83
N THR A 66 -25.80 6.13 24.95
CA THR A 66 -26.94 6.32 24.04
C THR A 66 -26.48 7.21 22.90
N MET A 67 -25.84 6.60 21.88
CA MET A 67 -25.57 7.29 20.61
C MET A 67 -26.92 7.62 19.96
N ALA A 68 -27.29 8.91 19.94
CA ALA A 68 -28.50 9.37 19.28
C ALA A 68 -28.36 9.28 17.75
N ASP A 69 -29.36 8.70 17.09
CA ASP A 69 -29.42 8.46 15.64
C ASP A 69 -29.17 9.72 14.77
N GLY A 70 -29.30 10.93 15.34
CA GLY A 70 -29.09 12.20 14.66
C GLY A 70 -27.65 12.50 14.24
N GLN A 71 -26.63 12.09 15.00
CA GLN A 71 -25.23 12.40 14.65
C GLN A 71 -24.71 11.61 13.45
N LEU A 72 -25.23 10.39 13.23
CA LEU A 72 -24.89 9.58 12.06
C LEU A 72 -25.50 10.17 10.77
N THR A 73 -26.72 10.70 10.86
CA THR A 73 -27.37 11.40 9.75
C THR A 73 -26.71 12.74 9.43
N ASP A 74 -26.21 13.50 10.41
CA ASP A 74 -25.51 14.77 10.16
C ASP A 74 -24.13 14.57 9.53
N VAL A 75 -23.40 13.52 9.93
CA VAL A 75 -22.12 13.15 9.29
C VAL A 75 -22.36 12.61 7.88
N ALA A 76 -23.39 11.79 7.69
CA ALA A 76 -23.78 11.34 6.35
C ALA A 76 -24.24 12.52 5.47
N ALA A 77 -25.00 13.46 6.03
CA ALA A 77 -25.46 14.67 5.36
C ALA A 77 -24.33 15.68 5.09
N ALA A 78 -23.26 15.73 5.89
CA ALA A 78 -22.06 16.50 5.57
C ALA A 78 -21.31 15.90 4.37
N VAL A 79 -21.31 14.57 4.26
CA VAL A 79 -20.72 13.80 3.14
C VAL A 79 -21.58 13.86 1.88
N THR A 80 -22.92 13.94 1.99
CA THR A 80 -23.84 13.99 0.83
C THR A 80 -24.36 15.38 0.49
N GLY A 81 -24.38 16.33 1.43
CA GLY A 81 -24.93 17.68 1.31
C GLY A 81 -23.95 18.71 0.73
N SER A 82 -22.68 18.36 0.61
CA SER A 82 -21.64 19.12 -0.10
C SER A 82 -21.47 18.65 -1.57
N GLY A 83 -22.41 17.85 -2.07
CA GLY A 83 -22.36 17.19 -3.38
C GLY A 83 -23.31 17.79 -4.42
N THR A 84 -23.21 19.08 -4.72
CA THR A 84 -23.79 19.63 -5.95
C THR A 84 -22.71 20.30 -6.80
N GLY A 85 -22.14 19.53 -7.72
CA GLY A 85 -21.43 20.06 -8.90
C GLY A 85 -19.99 20.56 -8.70
N GLY A 86 -19.03 19.81 -9.26
CA GLY A 86 -18.03 20.42 -10.13
C GLY A 86 -16.67 20.84 -9.58
N GLU A 87 -16.39 20.77 -8.28
CA GLU A 87 -15.10 21.24 -7.74
C GLU A 87 -14.29 20.10 -7.08
N PRO A 88 -13.11 19.72 -7.62
CA PRO A 88 -12.26 18.67 -7.05
C PRO A 88 -11.88 18.88 -5.57
N TRP A 89 -11.93 20.12 -5.09
CA TRP A 89 -11.63 20.47 -3.71
C TRP A 89 -12.76 20.11 -2.74
N ALA A 90 -14.00 19.91 -3.19
CA ALA A 90 -15.13 19.63 -2.30
C ALA A 90 -14.94 18.31 -1.53
N ILE A 91 -14.39 17.30 -2.18
CA ILE A 91 -14.09 16.00 -1.57
C ILE A 91 -12.99 16.13 -0.51
N VAL A 92 -11.97 16.96 -0.78
CA VAL A 92 -10.91 17.26 0.19
C VAL A 92 -11.51 17.93 1.42
N GLN A 93 -12.31 18.99 1.24
CA GLN A 93 -12.97 19.68 2.34
C GLN A 93 -13.87 18.75 3.14
N GLY A 94 -14.66 17.88 2.49
CA GLY A 94 -15.48 16.89 3.19
C GLY A 94 -14.66 15.95 4.08
N VAL A 95 -13.52 15.45 3.59
CA VAL A 95 -12.59 14.64 4.40
C VAL A 95 -12.02 15.44 5.57
N GLN A 96 -11.63 16.69 5.34
CA GLN A 96 -11.09 17.56 6.38
C GLN A 96 -12.13 17.85 7.47
N SER A 97 -13.38 18.14 7.10
CA SER A 97 -14.49 18.36 8.03
C SER A 97 -14.79 17.12 8.85
N VAL A 98 -14.74 15.91 8.27
CA VAL A 98 -14.92 14.66 9.03
C VAL A 98 -13.79 14.47 10.04
N LEU A 99 -12.54 14.74 9.66
CA LEU A 99 -11.40 14.66 10.57
C LEU A 99 -11.50 15.67 11.71
N GLU A 100 -11.89 16.91 11.42
CA GLU A 100 -12.13 17.95 12.41
C GLU A 100 -13.30 17.60 13.33
N ALA A 101 -14.40 17.08 12.79
CA ALA A 101 -15.53 16.60 13.58
C ALA A 101 -15.11 15.48 14.54
N VAL A 102 -14.31 14.51 14.07
CA VAL A 102 -13.77 13.45 14.95
C VAL A 102 -12.87 14.05 16.03
N HIS A 103 -11.97 14.96 15.68
CA HIS A 103 -11.07 15.62 16.63
C HIS A 103 -11.85 16.36 17.73
N THR A 104 -12.83 17.19 17.33
CA THR A 104 -13.62 18.04 18.23
C THR A 104 -14.61 17.25 19.08
N THR A 105 -15.24 16.22 18.54
CA THR A 105 -16.22 15.39 19.27
C THR A 105 -15.57 14.41 20.24
N THR A 106 -14.42 13.82 19.87
CA THR A 106 -13.72 12.86 20.72
C THR A 106 -12.73 13.51 21.70
N GLY A 107 -12.30 14.74 21.41
CA GLY A 107 -11.24 15.42 22.16
C GLY A 107 -9.84 14.80 21.98
N LEU A 108 -9.67 13.87 21.02
CA LEU A 108 -8.39 13.23 20.77
C LEU A 108 -7.37 14.24 20.22
N PRO A 109 -6.10 14.20 20.64
CA PRO A 109 -5.07 15.05 20.04
C PRO A 109 -4.90 14.76 18.54
N TRP A 110 -4.46 15.76 17.76
CA TRP A 110 -4.35 15.66 16.30
C TRP A 110 -3.49 14.49 15.83
N TRP A 111 -2.37 14.19 16.48
CA TRP A 111 -1.54 13.04 16.11
C TRP A 111 -2.32 11.72 16.14
N ALA A 112 -3.19 11.54 17.14
CA ALA A 112 -3.99 10.34 17.32
C ALA A 112 -5.13 10.29 16.31
N THR A 113 -5.79 11.42 16.06
CA THR A 113 -6.85 11.55 15.05
C THR A 113 -6.31 11.18 13.65
N LEU A 114 -5.15 11.72 13.28
CA LEU A 114 -4.49 11.41 12.01
C LEU A 114 -4.08 9.93 11.92
N MET A 115 -3.45 9.38 12.95
CA MET A 115 -3.09 7.96 12.99
C MET A 115 -4.32 7.06 12.84
N LEU A 116 -5.36 7.31 13.65
CA LEU A 116 -6.57 6.51 13.68
C LEU A 116 -7.31 6.56 12.34
N SER A 117 -7.32 7.73 11.69
CA SER A 117 -7.95 7.86 10.38
C SER A 117 -7.33 6.94 9.32
N GLY A 118 -6.01 6.74 9.34
CA GLY A 118 -5.32 5.77 8.47
C GLY A 118 -5.76 4.33 8.76
N VAL A 119 -5.95 3.98 10.02
CA VAL A 119 -6.47 2.67 10.45
C VAL A 119 -7.91 2.48 9.98
N THR A 120 -8.76 3.50 10.15
CA THR A 120 -10.18 3.47 9.75
C THR A 120 -10.34 3.29 8.24
N VAL A 121 -9.56 4.01 7.43
CA VAL A 121 -9.56 3.86 5.97
C VAL A 121 -9.21 2.41 5.57
N ARG A 122 -8.21 1.80 6.23
CA ARG A 122 -7.87 0.39 5.98
C ARG A 122 -8.97 -0.56 6.40
N ALA A 123 -9.59 -0.35 7.56
CA ALA A 123 -10.71 -1.15 8.02
C ALA A 123 -11.90 -1.06 7.04
N ALA A 124 -12.22 0.14 6.55
CA ALA A 124 -13.29 0.36 5.58
C ALA A 124 -13.05 -0.34 4.23
N ILE A 125 -11.79 -0.40 3.78
CA ILE A 125 -11.42 -1.02 2.49
C ILE A 125 -11.15 -2.53 2.61
N PHE A 126 -10.99 -3.04 3.83
CA PHE A 126 -10.78 -4.46 4.11
C PHE A 126 -11.71 -5.43 3.35
N PRO A 127 -13.04 -5.24 3.26
CA PRO A 127 -13.91 -6.13 2.48
C PRO A 127 -13.53 -6.20 0.99
N PHE A 128 -13.14 -5.08 0.37
CA PHE A 128 -12.66 -5.07 -1.02
C PHE A 128 -11.37 -5.87 -1.18
N TYR A 129 -10.50 -5.84 -0.17
CA TYR A 129 -9.28 -6.64 -0.15
C TYR A 129 -9.57 -8.15 0.00
N VAL A 130 -10.54 -8.53 0.84
CA VAL A 130 -11.01 -9.93 0.95
C VAL A 130 -11.54 -10.42 -0.39
N PHE A 131 -12.38 -9.61 -1.05
CA PHE A 131 -12.89 -9.91 -2.40
C PHE A 131 -11.75 -10.06 -3.41
N GLN A 132 -10.73 -9.19 -3.35
CA GLN A 132 -9.55 -9.29 -4.19
C GLN A 132 -8.83 -10.64 -4.03
N ILE A 133 -8.67 -11.11 -2.80
CA ILE A 133 -8.01 -12.39 -2.52
C ILE A 133 -8.84 -13.57 -3.00
N GLN A 134 -10.15 -13.55 -2.84
CA GLN A 134 -11.03 -14.60 -3.38
C GLN A 134 -10.90 -14.68 -4.91
N ALA A 135 -10.91 -13.54 -5.60
CA ALA A 135 -10.69 -13.50 -7.04
C ALA A 135 -9.30 -14.04 -7.43
N MET A 136 -8.27 -13.68 -6.66
CA MET A 136 -6.91 -14.21 -6.87
C MET A 136 -6.83 -15.72 -6.66
N GLN A 137 -7.56 -16.28 -5.69
CA GLN A 137 -7.62 -17.74 -5.48
C GLN A 137 -8.21 -18.47 -6.69
N ARG A 138 -9.31 -17.94 -7.25
CA ARG A 138 -9.89 -18.48 -8.49
C ARG A 138 -8.92 -18.37 -9.67
N LEU A 139 -8.15 -17.27 -9.75
CA LEU A 139 -7.12 -17.11 -10.78
C LEU A 139 -6.00 -18.16 -10.64
N VAL A 140 -5.57 -18.44 -9.41
CA VAL A 140 -4.57 -19.50 -9.14
C VAL A 140 -5.08 -20.87 -9.61
N GLN A 141 -6.37 -21.17 -9.40
CA GLN A 141 -7.00 -22.40 -9.90
C GLN A 141 -7.11 -22.44 -11.44
N ALA A 142 -7.22 -21.28 -12.09
CA ALA A 142 -7.28 -21.16 -13.54
C ALA A 142 -5.91 -21.22 -14.23
N LYS A 143 -4.80 -21.07 -13.48
CA LYS A 143 -3.42 -21.10 -14.01
C LYS A 143 -3.13 -22.28 -14.96
N PRO A 144 -3.45 -23.55 -14.64
CA PRO A 144 -3.17 -24.67 -15.55
C PRO A 144 -3.90 -24.56 -16.89
N ASP A 145 -5.17 -24.12 -16.87
CA ASP A 145 -5.95 -23.93 -18.10
C ASP A 145 -5.39 -22.78 -18.96
N PHE A 146 -4.95 -21.68 -18.32
CA PHE A 146 -4.24 -20.62 -19.02
C PHE A 146 -2.90 -21.09 -19.61
N SER A 147 -2.16 -21.95 -18.91
CA SER A 147 -0.89 -22.51 -19.40
C SER A 147 -1.11 -23.39 -20.64
N LYS A 148 -2.12 -24.28 -20.61
CA LYS A 148 -2.51 -25.12 -21.76
C LYS A 148 -2.98 -24.29 -22.97
N LEU A 149 -3.77 -23.25 -22.72
CA LEU A 149 -4.21 -22.34 -23.77
C LEU A 149 -3.02 -21.59 -24.39
N TYR A 150 -2.08 -21.14 -23.56
CA TYR A 150 -0.90 -20.43 -24.03
C TYR A 150 0.03 -21.33 -24.85
N SER A 151 0.23 -22.59 -24.43
CA SER A 151 1.02 -23.55 -25.20
C SER A 151 0.37 -23.90 -26.55
N ALA A 152 -0.94 -24.11 -26.59
CA ALA A 152 -1.70 -24.33 -27.83
C ALA A 152 -1.63 -23.12 -28.77
N TYR A 153 -1.77 -21.90 -28.24
CA TYR A 153 -1.63 -20.67 -29.01
C TYR A 153 -0.20 -20.50 -29.58
N LYS A 154 0.82 -20.77 -28.77
CA LYS A 154 2.22 -20.69 -29.20
C LYS A 154 2.52 -21.74 -30.27
N TYR A 155 2.04 -22.96 -30.10
CA TYR A 155 2.15 -24.03 -31.09
C TYR A 155 1.47 -23.65 -32.41
N ALA A 156 0.23 -23.15 -32.38
CA ALA A 156 -0.45 -22.70 -33.60
C ALA A 156 0.34 -21.60 -34.34
N ARG A 157 0.96 -20.68 -33.61
CA ARG A 157 1.78 -19.61 -34.18
C ARG A 157 3.12 -20.05 -34.76
N THR A 158 3.71 -21.15 -34.30
CA THR A 158 4.98 -21.63 -34.86
C THR A 158 4.81 -22.21 -36.26
N PHE A 159 3.61 -22.65 -36.64
CA PHE A 159 3.32 -23.20 -37.97
C PHE A 159 2.66 -22.20 -38.93
N THR A 160 2.35 -20.98 -38.48
CA THR A 160 1.82 -19.92 -39.36
C THR A 160 2.98 -19.18 -40.05
N PRO A 161 3.05 -19.17 -41.40
CA PRO A 161 4.06 -18.41 -42.13
C PRO A 161 3.98 -16.92 -41.80
N GLY A 162 5.12 -16.24 -41.67
CA GLY A 162 5.18 -14.81 -41.30
C GLY A 162 4.46 -13.87 -42.29
N SER A 163 4.23 -14.32 -43.52
CA SER A 163 3.54 -13.59 -44.58
C SER A 163 2.01 -13.67 -44.48
N ASP A 164 1.46 -14.59 -43.69
CA ASP A 164 0.01 -14.76 -43.53
C ASP A 164 -0.54 -13.89 -42.40
N HIS A 165 -0.88 -12.66 -42.74
CA HIS A 165 -1.46 -11.70 -41.80
C HIS A 165 -2.83 -12.17 -41.28
N LYS A 166 -3.63 -12.87 -42.09
CA LYS A 166 -4.97 -13.32 -41.71
C LYS A 166 -4.90 -14.45 -40.69
N GLY A 167 -4.07 -15.47 -40.94
CA GLY A 167 -3.84 -16.56 -39.99
C GLY A 167 -3.32 -16.06 -38.63
N HIS A 168 -2.49 -15.00 -38.64
CA HIS A 168 -2.01 -14.38 -37.41
C HIS A 168 -3.13 -13.69 -36.60
N LEU A 169 -4.00 -12.95 -37.29
CA LEU A 169 -5.15 -12.30 -36.67
C LEU A 169 -6.14 -13.33 -36.11
N ASP A 170 -6.41 -14.41 -36.86
CA ASP A 170 -7.29 -15.49 -36.42
C ASP A 170 -6.74 -16.22 -35.20
N ALA A 171 -5.43 -16.47 -35.14
CA ALA A 171 -4.78 -17.05 -33.96
C ALA A 171 -4.91 -16.13 -32.73
N ILE A 172 -4.73 -14.81 -32.89
CA ILE A 172 -4.91 -13.84 -31.79
C ILE A 172 -6.38 -13.81 -31.34
N LEU A 173 -7.32 -13.80 -32.27
CA LEU A 173 -8.74 -13.78 -31.98
C LEU A 173 -9.18 -15.06 -31.26
N LEU A 174 -8.68 -16.22 -31.69
CA LEU A 174 -8.90 -17.51 -31.03
C LEU A 174 -8.29 -17.54 -29.62
N GLY A 175 -7.06 -17.02 -29.46
CA GLY A 175 -6.42 -16.87 -28.15
C GLY A 175 -7.25 -15.99 -27.21
N ARG A 176 -7.77 -14.86 -27.69
CA ARG A 176 -8.67 -13.98 -26.93
C ARG A 176 -9.97 -14.68 -26.54
N LYS A 177 -10.58 -15.44 -27.46
CA LYS A 177 -11.78 -16.25 -27.18
C LYS A 177 -11.48 -17.29 -26.10
N GLY A 178 -10.35 -17.98 -26.19
CA GLY A 178 -9.89 -18.95 -25.18
C GLY A 178 -9.70 -18.31 -23.80
N VAL A 179 -9.02 -17.16 -23.73
CA VAL A 179 -8.82 -16.44 -22.46
C VAL A 179 -10.16 -16.06 -21.86
N LYS A 180 -11.10 -15.55 -22.69
CA LYS A 180 -12.46 -15.22 -22.25
C LYS A 180 -13.24 -16.45 -21.76
N ALA A 181 -13.08 -17.60 -22.42
CA ALA A 181 -13.71 -18.86 -22.03
C ALA A 181 -13.19 -19.37 -20.68
N VAL A 182 -11.87 -19.40 -20.46
CA VAL A 182 -11.27 -19.79 -19.18
C VAL A 182 -11.69 -18.82 -18.06
N THR A 183 -11.63 -17.53 -18.35
CA THR A 183 -12.05 -16.47 -17.41
C THR A 183 -13.52 -16.62 -17.00
N LYS A 184 -14.41 -16.99 -17.95
CA LYS A 184 -15.83 -17.28 -17.69
C LYS A 184 -16.01 -18.56 -16.87
N LYS A 185 -15.27 -19.64 -17.20
CA LYS A 185 -15.31 -20.94 -16.48
C LYS A 185 -15.01 -20.79 -14.99
N TYR A 186 -14.02 -19.98 -14.63
CA TYR A 186 -13.61 -19.77 -13.24
C TYR A 186 -14.26 -18.53 -12.58
N ASN A 187 -15.15 -17.82 -13.29
CA ASN A 187 -15.76 -16.56 -12.87
C ASN A 187 -14.74 -15.59 -12.25
N THR A 188 -13.65 -15.36 -12.98
CA THR A 188 -12.60 -14.41 -12.60
C THR A 188 -12.66 -13.20 -13.53
N ARG A 189 -12.25 -12.03 -13.07
CA ARG A 189 -11.96 -10.90 -13.94
C ARG A 189 -10.62 -10.30 -13.50
N PRO A 190 -9.74 -9.86 -14.41
CA PRO A 190 -8.47 -9.25 -14.03
C PRO A 190 -8.61 -8.09 -13.06
N VAL A 191 -9.64 -7.24 -13.22
CA VAL A 191 -9.89 -6.12 -12.30
C VAL A 191 -10.20 -6.58 -10.87
N GLN A 192 -10.86 -7.74 -10.70
CA GLN A 192 -11.18 -8.25 -9.38
C GLN A 192 -9.92 -8.68 -8.62
N THR A 193 -8.87 -9.13 -9.31
CA THR A 193 -7.62 -9.60 -8.66
C THR A 193 -6.72 -8.47 -8.18
N VAL A 194 -7.04 -7.22 -8.56
CA VAL A 194 -6.35 -5.99 -8.14
C VAL A 194 -7.29 -4.97 -7.47
N MET A 195 -8.56 -5.33 -7.22
CA MET A 195 -9.61 -4.41 -6.77
C MET A 195 -9.25 -3.65 -5.49
N GLY A 196 -8.66 -4.30 -4.49
CA GLY A 196 -8.28 -3.65 -3.24
C GLY A 196 -7.22 -2.57 -3.45
N SER A 197 -6.26 -2.76 -4.35
CA SER A 197 -5.28 -1.72 -4.71
C SER A 197 -5.92 -0.58 -5.49
N VAL A 198 -6.81 -0.89 -6.44
CA VAL A 198 -7.53 0.12 -7.24
C VAL A 198 -8.43 0.99 -6.35
N ALA A 199 -9.07 0.40 -5.34
CA ALA A 199 -9.87 1.15 -4.38
C ALA A 199 -8.99 1.95 -3.40
N TYR A 200 -7.91 1.36 -2.90
CA TYR A 200 -7.08 1.98 -1.85
C TYR A 200 -6.23 3.15 -2.32
N ILE A 201 -5.58 3.05 -3.48
CA ILE A 201 -4.60 4.06 -3.91
C ILE A 201 -5.21 5.46 -4.03
N PRO A 202 -6.37 5.68 -4.69
CA PRO A 202 -6.99 7.00 -4.78
C PRO A 202 -7.38 7.57 -3.42
N ILE A 203 -7.95 6.73 -2.54
CA ILE A 203 -8.37 7.14 -1.19
C ILE A 203 -7.15 7.51 -0.34
N PHE A 204 -6.08 6.73 -0.42
CA PHE A 204 -4.84 7.03 0.27
C PHE A 204 -4.23 8.35 -0.19
N VAL A 205 -4.18 8.60 -1.49
CA VAL A 205 -3.65 9.86 -2.05
C VAL A 205 -4.50 11.05 -1.63
N LEU A 206 -5.83 10.94 -1.73
CA LEU A 206 -6.78 11.95 -1.28
C LEU A 206 -6.56 12.27 0.20
N MET A 207 -6.47 11.25 1.05
CA MET A 207 -6.33 11.42 2.49
C MET A 207 -4.95 11.95 2.88
N ALA A 208 -3.88 11.48 2.23
CA ALA A 208 -2.52 12.00 2.45
C ALA A 208 -2.42 13.48 2.04
N TYR A 209 -3.04 13.84 0.91
CA TYR A 209 -3.13 15.23 0.47
C TYR A 209 -3.93 16.06 1.47
N SER A 210 -5.11 15.58 1.88
CA SER A 210 -5.99 16.27 2.83
C SER A 210 -5.28 16.51 4.17
N ALA A 211 -4.62 15.49 4.74
CA ALA A 211 -3.85 15.63 5.97
C ALA A 211 -2.70 16.64 5.83
N ARG A 212 -1.97 16.60 4.70
CA ARG A 212 -0.90 17.57 4.42
C ARG A 212 -1.45 19.00 4.30
N ASP A 213 -2.58 19.16 3.63
CA ASP A 213 -3.22 20.45 3.43
C ASP A 213 -3.77 21.02 4.75
N MET A 214 -4.40 20.20 5.60
CA MET A 214 -4.81 20.62 6.96
C MET A 214 -3.63 21.12 7.78
N VAL A 215 -2.53 20.37 7.78
CA VAL A 215 -1.34 20.71 8.55
C VAL A 215 -0.65 21.98 8.03
N ARG A 216 -0.74 22.28 6.73
CA ARG A 216 -0.07 23.44 6.12
C ARG A 216 -0.93 24.68 5.99
N SER A 217 -2.25 24.52 5.87
CA SER A 217 -3.18 25.64 5.69
C SER A 217 -3.30 26.49 6.94
N GLY A 218 -3.13 25.90 8.13
CA GLY A 218 -3.31 26.61 9.40
C GLY A 218 -4.77 26.99 9.69
N ASN A 219 -5.72 26.52 8.87
CA ASN A 219 -7.15 26.79 9.02
C ASN A 219 -7.79 26.01 10.19
N PHE A 220 -7.08 24.99 10.69
CA PHE A 220 -7.55 24.11 11.75
C PHE A 220 -6.75 24.39 13.02
N ALA A 221 -7.46 24.68 14.12
CA ALA A 221 -6.84 24.98 15.40
C ALA A 221 -6.22 23.73 16.05
N GLY A 222 -5.16 23.93 16.84
CA GLY A 222 -4.57 22.89 17.69
C GLY A 222 -3.49 22.02 17.03
N PHE A 223 -3.16 22.19 15.75
CA PHE A 223 -2.05 21.46 15.12
C PHE A 223 -0.67 21.85 15.67
N ASP A 224 -0.54 23.04 16.24
CA ASP A 224 0.66 23.59 16.89
C ASP A 224 0.99 22.93 18.24
N SER A 225 -0.02 22.34 18.89
CA SER A 225 0.08 21.77 20.25
C SER A 225 -0.44 20.33 20.34
N GLY A 226 -1.13 19.83 19.32
CA GLY A 226 -1.81 18.53 19.27
C GLY A 226 -0.92 17.34 18.91
N GLY A 227 0.40 17.48 19.04
CA GLY A 227 1.36 16.44 18.72
C GLY A 227 1.68 15.45 19.86
N LEU A 228 2.65 14.57 19.65
CA LEU A 228 2.99 13.45 20.55
C LEU A 228 4.40 13.60 21.12
N LEU A 229 4.56 13.38 22.44
CA LEU A 229 5.86 13.42 23.12
C LEU A 229 6.60 14.74 22.85
N PHE A 230 7.75 14.70 22.17
CA PHE A 230 8.57 15.85 21.79
C PHE A 230 8.23 16.42 20.40
N TRP A 231 7.37 15.74 19.62
CA TRP A 231 6.77 16.26 18.40
C TRP A 231 5.50 17.05 18.74
N LYS A 232 5.64 18.24 19.34
CA LYS A 232 4.49 19.04 19.81
C LYS A 232 3.76 19.76 18.67
N ASN A 233 4.54 20.45 17.84
CA ASN A 233 4.01 21.22 16.72
C ASN A 233 4.01 20.38 15.44
N LEU A 234 2.82 19.93 15.05
CA LEU A 234 2.65 19.07 13.88
C LEU A 234 2.86 19.79 12.55
N MET A 235 2.86 21.13 12.56
CA MET A 235 3.07 21.98 11.38
C MET A 235 4.55 22.12 11.02
N GLU A 236 5.44 21.92 11.98
CA GLU A 236 6.88 21.98 11.79
C GLU A 236 7.42 20.69 11.18
N THR A 237 8.63 20.75 10.62
CA THR A 237 9.38 19.56 10.21
C THR A 237 9.96 18.85 11.43
N ASP A 238 10.26 17.56 11.30
CA ASP A 238 10.88 16.80 12.39
C ASP A 238 12.37 17.11 12.49
N SER A 239 12.78 17.84 13.52
CA SER A 239 14.19 18.17 13.80
C SER A 239 15.03 16.95 14.21
N THR A 240 14.39 15.89 14.69
CA THR A 240 15.07 14.65 15.12
C THR A 240 15.30 13.66 13.97
N TYR A 241 14.64 13.87 12.83
CA TYR A 241 14.60 12.96 11.67
C TYR A 241 14.07 11.55 11.97
N ILE A 242 13.56 11.29 13.16
CA ILE A 242 13.05 9.99 13.60
C ILE A 242 11.75 9.64 12.84
N LEU A 243 10.80 10.57 12.70
CA LEU A 243 9.54 10.34 12.00
C LEU A 243 9.75 9.96 10.51
N PRO A 244 10.58 10.69 9.72
CA PRO A 244 10.94 10.27 8.37
C PRO A 244 11.55 8.86 8.31
N ILE A 245 12.45 8.52 9.23
CA ILE A 245 13.12 7.22 9.27
C ILE A 245 12.11 6.11 9.59
N ILE A 246 11.24 6.29 10.59
CA ILE A 246 10.23 5.30 10.95
C ILE A 246 9.19 5.14 9.83
N ALA A 247 8.78 6.22 9.18
CA ALA A 247 7.85 6.15 8.04
C ALA A 247 8.47 5.42 6.85
N ALA A 248 9.75 5.66 6.56
CA ALA A 248 10.52 4.94 5.56
C ALA A 248 10.62 3.44 5.92
N ALA A 249 11.03 3.12 7.14
CA ALA A 249 11.13 1.73 7.62
C ALA A 249 9.77 1.00 7.57
N SER A 250 8.68 1.69 7.91
CA SER A 250 7.32 1.14 7.87
C SER A 250 6.86 0.85 6.44
N THR A 251 7.20 1.74 5.50
CA THR A 251 6.92 1.52 4.08
C THR A 251 7.77 0.38 3.53
N TYR A 252 9.08 0.36 3.85
CA TYR A 252 9.98 -0.73 3.50
C TYR A 252 9.46 -2.09 4.00
N GLY A 253 9.02 -2.17 5.26
CA GLY A 253 8.45 -3.38 5.84
C GLY A 253 7.19 -3.87 5.12
N ASN A 254 6.31 -2.97 4.69
CA ASN A 254 5.15 -3.31 3.86
C ASN A 254 5.56 -3.90 2.50
N LEU A 255 6.59 -3.35 1.86
CA LEU A 255 7.11 -3.88 0.60
C LEU A 255 7.78 -5.25 0.80
N GLU A 256 8.55 -5.41 1.87
CA GLU A 256 9.21 -6.67 2.22
C GLU A 256 8.20 -7.81 2.43
N LEU A 257 7.13 -7.54 3.18
CA LEU A 257 6.03 -8.50 3.35
C LEU A 257 5.33 -8.84 2.03
N SER A 258 5.30 -7.89 1.09
CA SER A 258 4.67 -8.07 -0.22
C SER A 258 5.53 -8.90 -1.20
N ILE A 259 6.85 -8.94 -1.02
CA ILE A 259 7.81 -9.64 -1.92
C ILE A 259 7.72 -11.15 -1.79
N ARG A 260 7.60 -11.67 -0.55
CA ARG A 260 7.84 -13.09 -0.18
C ARG A 260 7.09 -14.14 -1.01
N LYS A 261 6.09 -13.76 -1.79
CA LYS A 261 5.14 -14.65 -2.48
C LYS A 261 4.82 -14.21 -3.91
N LYS A 262 5.66 -13.38 -4.52
CA LYS A 262 5.46 -12.88 -5.89
C LYS A 262 6.47 -13.45 -6.88
N SER A 263 6.17 -13.33 -8.17
CA SER A 263 7.07 -13.78 -9.23
C SER A 263 8.32 -12.89 -9.31
N SER A 264 9.39 -13.41 -9.94
CA SER A 264 10.69 -12.72 -10.08
C SER A 264 10.57 -11.27 -10.56
N PHE A 265 9.76 -11.00 -11.59
CA PHE A 265 9.49 -9.64 -12.07
C PHE A 265 8.94 -8.72 -10.98
N TRP A 266 7.91 -9.16 -10.25
CA TRP A 266 7.30 -8.37 -9.19
C TRP A 266 8.23 -8.18 -7.99
N THR A 267 9.06 -9.17 -7.68
CA THR A 267 10.11 -9.05 -6.66
C THR A 267 11.08 -7.93 -7.02
N GLN A 268 11.57 -7.87 -8.26
CA GLN A 268 12.48 -6.82 -8.70
C GLN A 268 11.84 -5.42 -8.63
N VAL A 269 10.58 -5.29 -9.05
CA VAL A 269 9.83 -4.02 -8.96
C VAL A 269 9.68 -3.56 -7.51
N LEU A 270 9.33 -4.47 -6.59
CA LEU A 270 9.18 -4.14 -5.18
C LEU A 270 10.51 -3.84 -4.50
N GLN A 271 11.59 -4.55 -4.86
CA GLN A 271 12.94 -4.25 -4.37
C GLN A 271 13.40 -2.85 -4.80
N PHE A 272 13.11 -2.45 -6.04
CA PHE A 272 13.35 -1.07 -6.47
C PHE A 272 12.58 -0.06 -5.61
N GLY A 273 11.32 -0.35 -5.29
CA GLY A 273 10.53 0.46 -4.36
C GLY A 273 11.11 0.53 -2.94
N GLN A 274 11.71 -0.55 -2.45
CA GLN A 274 12.38 -0.59 -1.15
C GLN A 274 13.59 0.36 -1.13
N TYR A 275 14.45 0.31 -2.15
CA TYR A 275 15.56 1.26 -2.28
C TYR A 275 15.05 2.70 -2.43
N GLY A 276 14.01 2.90 -3.25
CA GLY A 276 13.37 4.20 -3.42
C GLY A 276 12.89 4.81 -2.10
N THR A 277 12.38 3.98 -1.18
CA THR A 277 11.94 4.42 0.15
C THR A 277 13.10 4.94 1.00
N ILE A 278 14.28 4.30 0.92
CA ILE A 278 15.48 4.73 1.64
C ILE A 278 16.03 6.03 1.03
N PHE A 279 16.12 6.11 -0.30
CA PHE A 279 16.60 7.31 -1.00
C PHE A 279 15.65 8.50 -0.86
N ALA A 280 14.37 8.28 -0.59
CA ALA A 280 13.40 9.34 -0.37
C ALA A 280 13.49 10.00 1.01
N ILE A 281 14.27 9.47 1.97
CA ILE A 281 14.34 10.01 3.34
C ILE A 281 14.68 11.51 3.40
N PRO A 282 15.69 12.03 2.65
CA PRO A 282 15.99 13.47 2.65
C PRO A 282 14.84 14.33 2.13
N LEU A 283 14.08 13.83 1.15
CA LEU A 283 12.90 14.51 0.65
C LEU A 283 11.78 14.49 1.70
N MET A 284 11.57 13.35 2.36
CA MET A 284 10.58 13.19 3.42
C MET A 284 10.88 14.10 4.62
N ALA A 285 12.15 14.31 4.97
CA ALA A 285 12.53 15.17 6.10
C ALA A 285 12.01 16.63 6.02
N ASN A 286 11.61 17.09 4.83
CA ASN A 286 11.01 18.41 4.61
C ASN A 286 9.48 18.44 4.82
N LEU A 287 8.87 17.30 5.11
CA LEU A 287 7.43 17.20 5.36
C LEU A 287 7.10 17.58 6.82
N PRO A 288 5.95 18.22 7.07
CA PRO A 288 5.47 18.46 8.42
C PRO A 288 5.27 17.16 9.22
N GLN A 289 5.51 17.23 10.52
CA GLN A 289 5.38 16.12 11.47
C GLN A 289 4.00 15.44 11.40
N GLY A 290 2.92 16.22 11.24
CA GLY A 290 1.55 15.70 11.15
C GLY A 290 1.34 14.69 10.01
N VAL A 291 1.97 14.89 8.86
CA VAL A 291 1.85 14.00 7.69
C VAL A 291 2.34 12.58 8.02
N PHE A 292 3.38 12.48 8.85
CA PHE A 292 3.93 11.20 9.26
C PHE A 292 2.99 10.41 10.15
N PHE A 293 2.24 11.04 11.05
CA PHE A 293 1.28 10.32 11.89
C PHE A 293 0.20 9.63 11.06
N TYR A 294 -0.40 10.32 10.08
CA TYR A 294 -1.31 9.68 9.14
C TYR A 294 -0.63 8.52 8.38
N TRP A 295 0.57 8.75 7.84
CA TRP A 295 1.33 7.74 7.11
C TRP A 295 1.60 6.49 7.98
N LEU A 296 2.08 6.67 9.21
CA LEU A 296 2.35 5.58 10.15
C LEU A 296 1.09 4.78 10.47
N GLY A 297 -0.02 5.45 10.75
CA GLY A 297 -1.32 4.79 10.96
C GLY A 297 -1.74 3.92 9.78
N ALA A 298 -1.62 4.45 8.55
CA ALA A 298 -1.91 3.71 7.32
C ALA A 298 -0.92 2.55 7.05
N SER A 299 0.38 2.75 7.32
CA SER A 299 1.42 1.75 7.11
C SER A 299 1.37 0.60 8.12
N TRP A 300 1.14 0.88 9.39
CA TRP A 300 1.08 -0.16 10.42
C TRP A 300 -0.20 -0.97 10.36
N SER A 301 -1.35 -0.34 10.07
CA SER A 301 -2.59 -1.08 9.80
C SER A 301 -2.47 -1.97 8.55
N SER A 302 -1.77 -1.50 7.50
CA SER A 302 -1.41 -2.32 6.33
C SER A 302 -0.62 -3.57 6.68
N MET A 303 0.39 -3.39 7.53
CA MET A 303 1.27 -4.46 7.96
C MET A 303 0.50 -5.45 8.82
N ALA A 304 -0.28 -4.96 9.79
CA ALA A 304 -1.16 -5.78 10.62
C ALA A 304 -2.16 -6.59 9.78
N GLN A 305 -2.80 -5.95 8.80
CA GLN A 305 -3.68 -6.61 7.84
C GLN A 305 -2.96 -7.72 7.08
N THR A 306 -1.74 -7.45 6.57
CA THR A 306 -0.96 -8.43 5.80
C THR A 306 -0.58 -9.63 6.68
N ILE A 307 -0.12 -9.38 7.91
CA ILE A 307 0.22 -10.42 8.88
C ILE A 307 -1.01 -11.26 9.25
N ALA A 308 -2.15 -10.62 9.53
CA ALA A 308 -3.40 -11.31 9.82
C ALA A 308 -3.83 -12.21 8.65
N MET A 309 -3.68 -11.74 7.42
CA MET A 309 -4.05 -12.47 6.20
C MET A 309 -3.09 -13.60 5.83
N ASP A 310 -1.91 -13.62 6.42
CA ASP A 310 -0.98 -14.74 6.37
C ASP A 310 -1.30 -15.85 7.38
N ASN A 311 -2.02 -15.51 8.46
CA ASN A 311 -2.45 -16.49 9.44
C ASN A 311 -3.63 -17.33 8.92
N ASN A 312 -3.44 -18.65 8.83
CA ASN A 312 -4.45 -19.59 8.38
C ASN A 312 -5.71 -19.64 9.26
N ASN A 313 -5.58 -19.40 10.57
CA ASN A 313 -6.73 -19.36 11.47
C ASN A 313 -7.62 -18.16 11.17
N PHE A 314 -7.01 -16.98 10.97
CA PHE A 314 -7.75 -15.77 10.61
C PHE A 314 -8.45 -15.94 9.27
N ARG A 315 -7.74 -16.46 8.25
CA ARG A 315 -8.31 -16.75 6.91
C ARG A 315 -9.55 -17.65 6.99
N ARG A 316 -9.51 -18.71 7.80
CA ARG A 316 -10.66 -19.62 7.98
C ARG A 316 -11.87 -18.90 8.57
N ARG A 317 -11.66 -18.03 9.58
CA ARG A 317 -12.76 -17.25 10.20
C ARG A 317 -13.47 -16.32 9.23
N ILE A 318 -12.75 -15.78 8.24
CA ILE A 318 -13.31 -14.89 7.22
C ILE A 318 -13.66 -15.61 5.90
N GLY A 319 -13.77 -16.95 5.91
CA GLY A 319 -14.20 -17.74 4.76
C GLY A 319 -13.19 -17.85 3.61
N LEU A 320 -11.91 -17.58 3.87
CA LEU A 320 -10.84 -17.71 2.88
C LEU A 320 -10.13 -19.06 2.98
N LYS A 321 -9.76 -19.62 1.83
CA LYS A 321 -8.94 -20.84 1.78
C LYS A 321 -7.61 -20.64 2.52
N PRO A 322 -7.14 -21.63 3.31
CA PRO A 322 -5.83 -21.60 3.92
C PRO A 322 -4.73 -21.39 2.88
N ARG A 323 -3.66 -20.71 3.28
CA ARG A 323 -2.42 -20.65 2.52
C ARG A 323 -1.66 -21.93 2.80
N ILE A 324 -1.58 -22.81 1.80
CA ILE A 324 -0.70 -23.97 1.86
C ILE A 324 0.71 -23.42 1.70
N ALA A 325 1.55 -23.58 2.73
CA ALA A 325 2.98 -23.42 2.54
C ALA A 325 3.41 -24.61 1.66
N HIS A 326 3.68 -24.38 0.38
CA HIS A 326 4.51 -25.32 -0.36
C HIS A 326 5.90 -25.23 0.26
N THR A 327 6.10 -25.94 1.36
CA THR A 327 7.41 -26.51 1.67
C THR A 327 7.52 -27.76 0.80
N GLU A 328 7.59 -27.57 -0.52
CA GLU A 328 8.29 -28.57 -1.31
C GLU A 328 9.74 -28.43 -0.88
N SER A 329 10.15 -29.33 0.01
CA SER A 329 11.58 -29.56 0.23
C SER A 329 12.22 -29.67 -1.15
N PRO A 330 13.29 -28.92 -1.46
CA PRO A 330 13.97 -29.03 -2.75
C PRO A 330 14.31 -30.48 -3.14
N ALA A 331 14.47 -31.34 -2.13
CA ALA A 331 14.67 -32.78 -2.29
C ALA A 331 13.42 -33.54 -2.79
N ALA A 332 12.21 -33.14 -2.39
CA ALA A 332 10.95 -33.76 -2.82
C ALA A 332 10.61 -33.38 -4.26
N ALA A 333 10.78 -32.10 -4.63
CA ALA A 333 10.63 -31.62 -6.00
C ALA A 333 11.70 -32.21 -6.94
N ALA A 334 12.93 -32.40 -6.46
CA ALA A 334 13.98 -33.09 -7.21
C ALA A 334 13.70 -34.60 -7.36
N ALA A 335 13.16 -35.26 -6.34
CA ALA A 335 12.79 -36.68 -6.40
C ALA A 335 11.63 -36.94 -7.37
N GLU A 336 10.64 -36.04 -7.42
CA GLU A 336 9.53 -36.09 -8.38
C GLU A 336 10.01 -35.82 -9.82
N MET A 337 10.90 -34.84 -10.02
CA MET A 337 11.55 -34.56 -11.31
C MET A 337 12.43 -35.71 -11.81
N LEU A 338 13.01 -36.50 -10.91
CA LEU A 338 13.85 -37.65 -11.22
C LEU A 338 13.08 -38.97 -11.36
N GLY A 339 11.74 -38.94 -11.29
CA GLY A 339 10.90 -40.12 -11.47
C GLY A 339 11.07 -41.20 -10.39
N LYS A 340 11.64 -40.86 -9.24
CA LYS A 340 11.75 -41.78 -8.09
C LYS A 340 10.61 -41.52 -7.13
N ALA A 341 9.43 -42.04 -7.46
CA ALA A 341 8.38 -42.21 -6.45
C ALA A 341 8.91 -43.19 -5.37
N ALA A 342 8.82 -42.79 -4.10
CA ALA A 342 9.04 -43.70 -2.98
C ALA A 342 7.93 -44.78 -3.00
N PRO A 343 8.24 -46.05 -2.68
CA PRO A 343 7.24 -47.10 -2.70
C PRO A 343 6.18 -46.85 -1.63
N ASP A 344 4.91 -46.82 -2.05
CA ASP A 344 3.73 -46.86 -1.20
C ASP A 344 3.85 -48.04 -0.23
N THR A 345 4.07 -47.73 1.04
CA THR A 345 3.94 -48.70 2.14
C THR A 345 2.86 -48.19 3.06
N THR A 346 1.59 -48.43 2.70
CA THR A 346 0.49 -48.75 3.61
C THR A 346 -0.80 -48.94 2.83
N GLY A 347 -0.96 -50.14 2.28
CA GLY A 347 -2.23 -50.64 1.78
C GLY A 347 -2.41 -52.10 2.20
N GLY A 348 -3.32 -52.34 3.16
CA GLY A 348 -4.03 -53.60 3.31
C GLY A 348 -3.39 -54.67 4.19
N ALA A 349 -3.78 -54.71 5.47
CA ALA A 349 -3.73 -55.93 6.27
C ALA A 349 -5.11 -56.19 6.88
N THR A 350 -6.00 -56.78 6.08
CA THR A 350 -7.17 -57.54 6.57
C THR A 350 -7.47 -58.66 5.57
N VAL A 351 -6.98 -59.87 5.85
CA VAL A 351 -7.67 -61.13 5.51
C VAL A 351 -7.42 -62.11 6.65
N VAL A 352 -8.51 -62.79 7.01
CA VAL A 352 -8.79 -63.65 8.16
C VAL A 352 -8.39 -65.12 7.91
N ASP A 353 -8.00 -65.79 9.00
CA ASP A 353 -7.95 -67.22 9.35
C ASP A 353 -7.54 -68.31 8.34
N THR A 354 -6.61 -69.18 8.79
CA THR A 354 -6.85 -70.64 8.91
C THR A 354 -5.80 -71.36 9.77
N ALA A 355 -6.30 -72.00 10.84
CA ALA A 355 -5.95 -73.31 11.40
C ALA A 355 -4.49 -73.71 11.77
N ALA A 356 -4.29 -73.82 13.08
CA ALA A 356 -3.93 -75.03 13.84
C ALA A 356 -2.55 -75.74 13.66
N THR A 357 -1.86 -75.86 14.81
CA THR A 357 -1.24 -77.08 15.40
C THR A 357 0.29 -77.07 15.60
N GLU A 358 0.69 -77.19 16.88
CA GLU A 358 1.94 -77.78 17.43
C GLU A 358 3.29 -77.08 17.11
N SER A 359 4.28 -76.92 17.99
CA SER A 359 4.65 -77.59 19.25
C SER A 359 5.82 -76.86 19.94
N LYS A 360 5.93 -77.03 21.27
CA LYS A 360 7.11 -76.96 22.17
C LYS A 360 7.96 -75.66 22.21
N GLN A 361 7.94 -74.89 23.31
CA GLN A 361 8.75 -75.09 24.54
C GLN A 361 10.21 -75.51 24.27
N GLN A 362 11.14 -74.55 24.29
CA GLN A 362 12.03 -74.32 25.44
C GLN A 362 12.72 -72.95 25.32
#